data_AF-A0A497KRY2-F1
#
_entry.id   AF-A0A497KRY2-F1
#
_cell.length_a   1.000
_cell.length_b   1.000
_cell.length_c   1.000
_cell.angle_alpha   90.00
_cell.angle_beta   90.00
_cell.angle_gamma   90.00
#
_symmetry.space_group_name_H-M   'P 1'
#
loop_
_entity.id
_entity.type
_entity.pdbx_description
1 polymer ?
#
loop_
_entity_poly.entity_id
_entity_poly.type
_entity_poly.pdbx_seq_one_letter_code
_entity_poly.pdbx_strand_id
1 'polypeptide(L)'
;MENLNELSEEGALAILITTLKKRKKISNPLLVAKVCRYLFELYGSIDRVAKRIEISNEMIREFICIDQLSEEVKDLIRQGLIQGVDIPYRLSRIDNSQRQIEVAKTIIGLNSHTVRDVIEYARRHPEKSAEECKQEVLKAKGTTIELHVIPIKLSEIILKSLESKAKNENKKLEDLIKSRIEDELKPKYAVSCDIKTSTLILSLRKEDFEELSRKSEASNLHLEEFINKLLKE
;
A
#
# COMPACT_ATOMS: atom_id res chain seq x y z
N MET A 1 22.27 27.70 3.48
CA MET A 1 20.96 27.72 2.77
C MET A 1 21.20 28.47 1.48
N GLU A 2 21.16 27.79 0.33
CA GLU A 2 21.30 28.45 -0.97
C GLU A 2 20.12 29.40 -1.19
N ASN A 3 20.45 30.65 -1.50
CA ASN A 3 19.50 31.73 -1.74
C ASN A 3 18.87 31.49 -3.11
N LEU A 4 17.65 30.97 -3.14
CA LEU A 4 16.95 30.53 -4.36
C LEU A 4 16.30 31.66 -5.16
N ASN A 5 16.53 32.92 -4.79
CA ASN A 5 15.95 34.09 -5.46
C ASN A 5 16.58 34.39 -6.84
N GLU A 6 17.61 33.64 -7.25
CA GLU A 6 18.30 33.77 -8.54
C GLU A 6 18.43 32.43 -9.28
N LEU A 7 17.53 31.47 -9.04
CA LEU A 7 17.62 30.16 -9.71
C LEU A 7 17.14 30.27 -11.17
N SER A 8 18.07 30.23 -12.14
CA SER A 8 17.70 30.17 -13.57
C SER A 8 17.04 28.83 -13.94
N GLU A 9 16.31 28.79 -15.06
CA GLU A 9 15.76 27.55 -15.61
C GLU A 9 16.83 26.47 -15.76
N GLU A 10 18.00 26.83 -16.31
CA GLU A 10 19.13 25.92 -16.52
C GLU A 10 19.69 25.40 -15.21
N GLY A 11 19.83 26.27 -14.20
CA GLY A 11 20.28 25.88 -12.86
C GLY A 11 19.32 24.90 -12.19
N ALA A 12 18.02 25.17 -12.26
CA ALA A 12 16.98 24.29 -11.77
C ALA A 12 17.01 22.90 -12.44
N LEU A 13 17.10 22.86 -13.76
CA LEU A 13 17.20 21.61 -14.52
C LEU A 13 18.47 20.83 -14.14
N ALA A 14 19.61 21.50 -13.98
CA ALA A 14 20.86 20.86 -13.58
C ALA A 14 20.77 20.19 -12.20
N ILE A 15 20.12 20.84 -11.23
CA ILE A 15 19.88 20.25 -9.89
C ILE A 15 19.05 18.97 -10.01
N LEU A 16 17.95 18.98 -10.78
CA LEU A 16 17.11 17.80 -10.92
C LEU A 16 17.80 16.67 -11.68
N ILE A 17 18.52 16.97 -12.77
CA ILE A 17 19.26 15.96 -13.55
C ILE A 17 20.33 15.29 -12.68
N THR A 18 21.10 16.07 -11.93
CA THR A 18 22.17 15.53 -11.08
C THR A 18 21.63 14.70 -9.92
N THR A 19 20.46 15.05 -9.39
CA THR A 19 19.88 14.41 -8.19
C THR A 19 19.00 13.21 -8.53
N LEU A 20 18.07 13.36 -9.47
CA LEU A 20 17.03 12.37 -9.77
C LEU A 20 17.45 11.37 -10.84
N LYS A 21 18.09 11.84 -11.92
CA LYS A 21 18.48 10.96 -13.05
C LYS A 21 19.60 9.99 -12.68
N LYS A 22 20.55 10.44 -11.84
CA LYS A 22 21.71 9.62 -11.43
C LYS A 22 21.39 8.59 -10.34
N ARG A 23 20.12 8.46 -9.92
CA ARG A 23 19.66 7.52 -8.86
C ARG A 23 20.51 7.55 -7.58
N LYS A 24 21.08 8.72 -7.26
CA LYS A 24 21.84 8.90 -6.03
C LYS A 24 20.87 9.03 -4.86
N LYS A 25 21.35 8.71 -3.64
CA LYS A 25 20.61 9.05 -2.42
C LYS A 25 20.35 10.55 -2.41
N ILE A 26 19.09 10.95 -2.36
CA ILE A 26 18.69 12.35 -2.30
C ILE A 26 19.08 12.87 -0.91
N SER A 27 20.12 13.69 -0.85
CA SER A 27 20.64 14.27 0.40
C SER A 27 19.77 15.42 0.90
N ASN A 28 19.10 16.15 0.00
CA ASN A 28 18.26 17.29 0.32
C ASN A 28 16.91 17.21 -0.44
N PRO A 29 15.93 16.43 0.06
CA PRO A 29 14.65 16.27 -0.62
C PRO A 29 13.85 17.56 -0.69
N LEU A 30 14.03 18.50 0.25
CA LEU A 30 13.34 19.79 0.25
C LEU A 30 13.85 20.73 -0.83
N LEU A 31 15.16 20.72 -1.12
CA LEU A 31 15.70 21.46 -2.26
C LEU A 31 15.10 20.94 -3.57
N VAL A 32 15.07 19.61 -3.75
CA VAL A 32 14.49 18.99 -4.94
C VAL A 32 13.00 19.35 -5.06
N ALA A 33 12.24 19.26 -3.96
CA ALA A 33 10.84 19.65 -3.91
C ALA A 33 10.60 21.09 -4.39
N LYS A 34 11.38 22.03 -3.86
CA LYS A 34 11.31 23.45 -4.23
C LYS A 34 11.67 23.70 -5.69
N VAL A 35 12.69 23.00 -6.22
CA VAL A 35 13.08 23.11 -7.64
C VAL A 35 12.01 22.52 -8.57
N CYS A 36 11.41 21.38 -8.21
CA CYS A 36 10.27 20.80 -8.94
C CYS A 36 9.09 21.77 -8.98
N ARG A 37 8.79 22.43 -7.84
CA ARG A 37 7.73 23.43 -7.76
C ARG A 37 8.01 24.63 -8.66
N TYR A 38 9.22 25.18 -8.60
CA TYR A 38 9.64 26.30 -9.44
C TYR A 38 9.47 26.00 -10.94
N LEU A 39 9.98 24.85 -11.42
CA LEU A 39 9.86 24.49 -12.84
C LEU A 39 8.41 24.19 -13.24
N PHE A 40 7.60 23.65 -12.33
CA PHE A 40 6.17 23.46 -12.58
C PHE A 40 5.46 24.81 -12.75
N GLU A 41 5.75 25.78 -11.90
CA GLU A 41 5.18 27.13 -12.00
C GLU A 41 5.66 27.86 -13.27
N LEU A 42 6.93 27.69 -13.65
CA LEU A 42 7.50 28.25 -14.87
C LEU A 42 6.86 27.66 -16.14
N TYR A 43 6.69 26.34 -16.22
CA TYR A 43 6.20 25.67 -17.43
C TYR A 43 4.68 25.48 -17.47
N GLY A 44 4.00 25.61 -16.34
CA GLY A 44 2.56 25.37 -16.17
C GLY A 44 2.14 23.90 -16.31
N SER A 45 3.08 22.95 -16.31
CA SER A 45 2.78 21.53 -16.58
C SER A 45 3.82 20.57 -16.02
N ILE A 46 3.36 19.60 -15.24
CA ILE A 46 4.17 18.48 -14.73
C ILE A 46 4.79 17.68 -15.88
N ASP A 47 4.02 17.42 -16.94
CA ASP A 47 4.48 16.65 -18.11
C ASP A 47 5.64 17.35 -18.83
N ARG A 48 5.59 18.68 -18.93
CA ARG A 48 6.70 19.45 -19.52
C ARG A 48 7.97 19.37 -18.67
N VAL A 49 7.85 19.48 -17.35
CA VAL A 49 9.00 19.32 -16.43
C VAL A 49 9.60 17.93 -16.58
N ALA A 50 8.77 16.89 -16.47
CA ALA A 50 9.17 15.49 -16.54
C ALA A 50 9.88 15.14 -17.85
N LYS A 51 9.37 15.61 -18.99
CA LYS A 51 10.00 15.41 -20.31
C LYS A 51 11.36 16.06 -20.43
N ARG A 52 11.56 17.27 -19.89
CA ARG A 52 12.84 17.99 -19.95
C ARG A 52 13.97 17.27 -19.22
N ILE A 53 13.66 16.47 -18.21
CA ILE A 53 14.66 15.75 -17.41
C ILE A 53 14.55 14.22 -17.49
N GLU A 54 13.65 13.71 -18.35
CA GLU A 54 13.41 12.29 -18.61
C GLU A 54 13.08 11.47 -17.34
N ILE A 55 12.17 11.97 -16.50
CA ILE A 55 11.64 11.23 -15.33
C ILE A 55 10.12 11.06 -15.42
N SER A 56 9.53 10.30 -14.50
CA SER A 56 8.08 10.11 -14.48
C SER A 56 7.33 11.34 -13.96
N ASN A 57 6.12 11.56 -14.47
CA ASN A 57 5.20 12.58 -13.97
C ASN A 57 4.89 12.40 -12.48
N GLU A 58 4.83 11.15 -12.00
CA GLU A 58 4.58 10.86 -10.58
C GLU A 58 5.71 11.36 -9.70
N MET A 59 6.97 11.16 -10.08
CA MET A 59 8.11 11.62 -9.28
C MET A 59 8.09 13.15 -9.12
N ILE A 60 7.79 13.89 -10.18
CA ILE A 60 7.62 15.36 -10.09
C ILE A 60 6.48 15.72 -9.15
N ARG A 61 5.33 15.05 -9.28
CA ARG A 61 4.14 15.28 -8.44
C ARG A 61 4.45 15.05 -6.96
N GLU A 62 5.10 13.94 -6.61
CA GLU A 62 5.48 13.63 -5.24
C GLU A 62 6.31 14.76 -4.62
N PHE A 63 7.33 15.24 -5.33
CA PHE A 63 8.17 16.34 -4.88
C PHE A 63 7.43 17.67 -4.75
N ILE A 64 6.51 17.99 -5.67
CA ILE A 64 5.67 19.20 -5.54
C ILE A 64 4.80 19.12 -4.28
N CYS A 65 4.22 17.95 -3.98
CA CYS A 65 3.42 17.78 -2.76
C CYS A 65 4.26 17.89 -1.48
N ILE A 66 5.53 17.47 -1.52
CA ILE A 66 6.47 17.63 -0.40
C ILE A 66 6.75 19.12 -0.12
N ASP A 67 6.84 19.96 -1.16
CA ASP A 67 7.04 21.40 -1.00
C ASP A 67 5.85 22.09 -0.29
N GLN A 68 4.67 21.48 -0.37
CA GLN A 68 3.43 21.99 0.22
C GLN A 68 3.18 21.54 1.67
N LEU A 69 4.07 20.71 2.24
CA LEU A 69 3.99 20.31 3.64
C LEU A 69 4.09 21.54 4.57
N SER A 70 3.54 21.41 5.78
CA SER A 70 3.72 22.44 6.81
C SER A 70 5.21 22.61 7.18
N GLU A 71 5.60 23.82 7.58
CA GLU A 71 7.01 24.09 7.92
C GLU A 71 7.51 23.21 9.07
N GLU A 72 6.66 22.89 10.05
CA GLU A 72 7.02 21.95 11.12
C GLU A 72 7.34 20.55 10.59
N VAL A 73 6.63 20.06 9.57
CA VAL A 73 6.93 18.76 8.95
C VAL A 73 8.21 18.85 8.12
N LYS A 74 8.43 19.97 7.42
CA LYS A 74 9.70 20.23 6.73
C LYS A 74 10.87 20.27 7.69
N ASP A 75 10.71 20.81 8.91
CA ASP A 75 11.76 20.79 9.94
C ASP A 75 12.13 19.37 10.36
N LEU A 76 11.16 18.45 10.48
CA LEU A 76 11.44 17.04 10.75
C LEU A 76 12.24 16.39 9.61
N ILE A 77 12.01 16.81 8.36
CA ILE A 77 12.79 16.36 7.21
C ILE A 77 14.21 16.96 7.23
N ARG A 78 14.36 18.25 7.55
CA ARG A 78 15.68 18.92 7.69
C ARG A 78 16.54 18.27 8.76
N GLN A 79 15.92 17.87 9.88
CA GLN A 79 16.58 17.17 10.99
C GLN A 79 16.90 15.69 10.67
N GLY A 80 16.41 15.16 9.54
CA GLY A 80 16.62 13.77 9.15
C GLY A 80 15.80 12.75 9.96
N LEU A 81 14.81 13.22 10.74
CA LEU A 81 13.86 12.37 11.47
C LEU A 81 12.83 11.73 10.53
N ILE A 82 12.52 12.41 9.43
CA ILE A 82 11.76 11.88 8.30
C ILE A 82 12.66 11.90 7.07
N GLN A 83 12.83 10.74 6.43
CA GLN A 83 13.77 10.58 5.31
C GLN A 83 13.08 10.04 4.06
N GLY A 84 13.71 10.29 2.91
CA GLY A 84 13.24 9.82 1.61
C GLY A 84 12.06 10.63 1.06
N VAL A 85 11.43 10.09 0.02
CA VAL A 85 10.32 10.75 -0.71
C VAL A 85 8.96 10.17 -0.28
N ASP A 86 8.89 8.85 -0.08
CA ASP A 86 7.65 8.11 0.22
C ASP A 86 6.91 8.62 1.47
N ILE A 87 7.61 8.80 2.60
CA ILE A 87 6.97 9.24 3.85
C ILE A 87 6.48 10.69 3.77
N PRO A 88 7.30 11.68 3.37
CA PRO A 88 6.83 13.04 3.13
C PRO A 88 5.66 13.12 2.15
N TYR A 89 5.70 12.37 1.04
CA TYR A 89 4.59 12.33 0.08
C TYR A 89 3.31 11.79 0.72
N ARG A 90 3.37 10.72 1.51
CA ARG A 90 2.18 10.19 2.20
C ARG A 90 1.60 11.18 3.20
N LEU A 91 2.44 11.89 3.95
CA LEU A 91 2.01 12.95 4.87
C LEU A 91 1.32 14.10 4.12
N SER A 92 1.76 14.42 2.91
CA SER A 92 1.14 15.47 2.09
C SER A 92 -0.30 15.17 1.67
N ARG A 93 -0.73 13.90 1.78
CA ARG A 93 -2.11 13.45 1.48
C ARG A 93 -3.05 13.58 2.67
N ILE A 94 -2.59 14.18 3.77
CA ILE A 94 -3.42 14.57 4.91
C ILE A 94 -3.72 16.06 4.75
N ASP A 95 -4.98 16.39 4.45
CA ASP A 95 -5.38 17.75 4.06
C ASP A 95 -5.22 18.79 5.18
N ASN A 96 -5.42 18.39 6.44
CA ASN A 96 -5.31 19.29 7.57
C ASN A 96 -3.85 19.40 8.05
N SER A 97 -3.27 20.60 7.98
CA SER A 97 -1.87 20.86 8.36
C SER A 97 -1.55 20.51 9.81
N GLN A 98 -2.46 20.78 10.76
CA GLN A 98 -2.25 20.45 12.17
C GLN A 98 -2.23 18.93 12.37
N ARG A 99 -3.13 18.22 11.68
CA ARG A 99 -3.17 16.77 11.69
C ARG A 99 -1.93 16.16 11.05
N GLN A 100 -1.45 16.75 9.96
CA GLN A 100 -0.21 16.33 9.30
C GLN A 100 0.97 16.41 10.26
N ILE A 101 1.08 17.51 11.03
CA ILE A 101 2.10 17.70 12.06
C ILE A 101 1.99 16.65 13.16
N GLU A 102 0.77 16.43 13.67
CA GLU A 102 0.48 15.46 14.72
C GLU A 102 0.94 14.05 14.30
N VAL A 103 0.51 13.60 13.13
CA VAL A 103 0.88 12.29 12.57
C VAL A 103 2.39 12.20 12.34
N ALA A 104 3.01 13.24 11.79
CA ALA A 104 4.45 13.27 11.52
C ALA A 104 5.29 13.13 12.80
N LYS A 105 4.86 13.71 13.92
CA LYS A 105 5.53 13.55 15.22
C LYS A 105 5.34 12.15 15.80
N THR A 106 4.13 11.59 15.69
CA THR A 106 3.80 10.25 16.22
C THR A 106 4.58 9.11 15.57
N ILE A 107 4.94 9.24 14.29
CA ILE A 107 5.63 8.17 13.54
C ILE A 107 7.15 8.13 13.74
N ILE A 108 7.73 9.10 14.45
CA ILE A 108 9.19 9.16 14.68
C ILE A 108 9.65 7.94 15.47
N GLY A 109 10.74 7.31 15.00
CA GLY A 109 11.32 6.11 15.62
C GLY A 109 10.63 4.79 15.26
N LEU A 110 9.54 4.81 14.50
CA LEU A 110 8.90 3.60 13.98
C LEU A 110 9.64 3.07 12.74
N ASN A 111 9.55 1.77 12.48
CA ASN A 111 10.06 1.18 11.24
C ASN A 111 9.20 1.58 10.03
N SER A 112 9.79 1.58 8.84
CA SER A 112 9.15 2.08 7.61
C SER A 112 7.82 1.41 7.25
N HIS A 113 7.62 0.13 7.58
CA HIS A 113 6.34 -0.54 7.34
C HIS A 113 5.26 0.00 8.28
N THR A 114 5.56 0.09 9.57
CA THR A 114 4.63 0.65 10.56
C THR A 114 4.32 2.12 10.30
N VAL A 115 5.31 2.92 9.89
CA VAL A 115 5.08 4.31 9.49
C VAL A 115 4.00 4.41 8.40
N ARG A 116 4.10 3.61 7.33
CA ARG A 116 3.13 3.64 6.23
C ARG A 116 1.72 3.29 6.70
N ASP A 117 1.60 2.27 7.53
CA ASP A 117 0.31 1.81 8.03
C ASP A 117 -0.33 2.84 8.96
N VAL A 118 0.47 3.47 9.84
CA VAL A 118 -0.01 4.56 10.73
C VAL A 118 -0.50 5.75 9.92
N ILE A 119 0.26 6.20 8.90
CA ILE A 119 -0.17 7.34 8.08
C ILE A 119 -1.46 7.01 7.32
N GLU A 120 -1.55 5.82 6.71
CA GLU A 120 -2.74 5.42 5.95
C GLU A 120 -3.96 5.25 6.86
N TYR A 121 -3.78 4.70 8.06
CA TYR A 121 -4.86 4.58 9.05
C TYR A 121 -5.31 5.97 9.54
N ALA A 122 -4.38 6.85 9.91
CA ALA A 122 -4.69 8.20 10.36
C ALA A 122 -5.38 9.06 9.29
N ARG A 123 -5.09 8.81 8.00
CA ARG A 123 -5.76 9.45 6.86
C ARG A 123 -7.21 8.98 6.69
N ARG A 124 -7.49 7.70 6.97
CA ARG A 124 -8.84 7.12 6.89
C ARG A 124 -9.69 7.40 8.13
N HIS A 125 -9.04 7.72 9.25
CA HIS A 125 -9.66 7.97 10.55
C HIS A 125 -9.29 9.37 11.07
N PRO A 126 -9.76 10.46 10.40
CA PRO A 126 -9.48 11.83 10.83
C PRO A 126 -10.08 12.17 12.21
N GLU A 127 -11.07 11.41 12.66
CA GLU A 127 -11.74 11.57 13.96
C GLU A 127 -10.91 11.11 15.16
N LYS A 128 -9.94 10.23 14.96
CA LYS A 128 -9.08 9.68 16.02
C LYS A 128 -7.83 10.51 16.19
N SER A 129 -7.22 10.57 17.36
CA SER A 129 -5.88 11.16 17.53
C SER A 129 -4.80 10.32 16.82
N ALA A 130 -3.66 10.93 16.52
CA ALA A 130 -2.57 10.23 15.83
C ALA A 130 -1.99 9.11 16.70
N GLU A 131 -1.92 9.34 18.02
CA GLU A 131 -1.45 8.32 18.96
C GLU A 131 -2.43 7.14 19.03
N GLU A 132 -3.75 7.37 19.06
CA GLU A 132 -4.74 6.28 18.97
C GLU A 132 -4.57 5.47 17.68
N CYS A 133 -4.39 6.15 16.53
CA CYS A 133 -4.12 5.50 15.26
C CYS A 133 -2.87 4.62 15.31
N LYS A 134 -1.80 5.11 15.93
CA LYS A 134 -0.56 4.33 16.15
C LYS A 134 -0.81 3.11 17.02
N GLN A 135 -1.51 3.26 18.14
CA GLN A 135 -1.81 2.15 19.05
C GLN A 135 -2.67 1.08 18.35
N GLU A 136 -3.69 1.47 17.57
CA GLU A 136 -4.50 0.54 16.79
C GLU A 136 -3.66 -0.25 15.77
N VAL A 137 -2.76 0.43 15.05
CA VAL A 137 -1.85 -0.24 14.11
C VAL A 137 -0.88 -1.18 14.82
N LEU A 138 -0.30 -0.76 15.95
CA LEU A 138 0.62 -1.59 16.73
C LEU A 138 -0.10 -2.82 17.33
N LYS A 139 -1.33 -2.65 17.82
CA LYS A 139 -2.16 -3.75 18.34
C LYS A 139 -2.50 -4.75 17.25
N ALA A 140 -2.88 -4.28 16.06
CA ALA A 140 -3.13 -5.14 14.92
C ALA A 140 -1.87 -5.92 14.51
N LYS A 141 -0.68 -5.30 14.53
CA LYS A 141 0.59 -5.95 14.22
C LYS A 141 1.11 -6.88 15.32
N GLY A 142 0.84 -6.56 16.58
CA GLY A 142 1.17 -7.41 17.73
C GLY A 142 0.34 -8.69 17.77
N THR A 143 -0.70 -8.78 16.94
CA THR A 143 -1.49 -10.00 16.72
C THR A 143 -0.88 -10.74 15.53
N THR A 144 0.23 -11.46 15.72
CA THR A 144 0.72 -12.39 14.70
C THR A 144 -0.31 -13.51 14.57
N ILE A 145 -1.09 -13.47 13.50
CA ILE A 145 -2.05 -14.52 13.18
C ILE A 145 -1.30 -15.56 12.35
N GLU A 146 -1.15 -16.76 12.89
CA GLU A 146 -0.64 -17.90 12.13
C GLU A 146 -1.68 -18.29 11.08
N LEU A 147 -1.31 -18.12 9.81
CA LEU A 147 -2.13 -18.50 8.68
C LEU A 147 -1.58 -19.78 8.07
N HIS A 148 -2.45 -20.77 7.92
CA HIS A 148 -2.21 -21.98 7.14
C HIS A 148 -2.57 -21.65 5.69
N VAL A 149 -1.55 -21.65 4.83
CA VAL A 149 -1.70 -21.35 3.40
C VAL A 149 -1.67 -22.65 2.63
N ILE A 150 -2.76 -22.95 1.93
CA ILE A 150 -2.97 -24.22 1.23
C ILE A 150 -3.07 -23.91 -0.27
N PRO A 151 -2.04 -24.27 -1.06
CA PRO A 151 -2.13 -24.20 -2.51
C PRO A 151 -2.90 -25.41 -3.04
N ILE A 152 -3.93 -25.16 -3.85
CA ILE A 152 -4.85 -26.17 -4.36
C ILE A 152 -4.91 -26.01 -5.88
N LYS A 153 -4.61 -27.07 -6.63
CA LYS A 153 -4.75 -27.02 -8.09
C LYS A 153 -6.21 -27.25 -8.45
N LEU A 154 -6.82 -26.26 -9.06
CA LEU A 154 -8.16 -26.39 -9.62
C LEU A 154 -8.07 -27.11 -10.96
N SER A 155 -8.94 -28.09 -11.17
CA SER A 155 -9.09 -28.70 -12.50
C SER A 155 -9.64 -27.67 -13.50
N GLU A 156 -9.27 -27.76 -14.78
CA GLU A 156 -9.77 -26.85 -15.82
C GLU A 156 -11.30 -26.85 -15.91
N ILE A 157 -11.93 -27.99 -15.66
CA ILE A 157 -13.39 -28.14 -15.67
C ILE A 157 -14.03 -27.31 -14.56
N ILE A 158 -13.48 -27.36 -13.35
CA ILE A 158 -13.98 -26.58 -12.20
C ILE A 158 -13.74 -25.09 -12.43
N LEU A 159 -12.54 -24.70 -12.88
CA LEU A 159 -12.20 -23.29 -13.11
C LEU A 159 -13.14 -22.65 -14.14
N LYS A 160 -13.35 -23.29 -15.30
CA LYS A 160 -14.26 -22.79 -16.34
C LYS A 160 -15.71 -22.70 -15.86
N SER A 161 -16.14 -23.66 -15.04
CA SER A 161 -17.49 -23.65 -14.43
C SER A 161 -17.67 -22.46 -13.49
N LEU A 162 -16.69 -22.21 -12.62
CA LEU A 162 -16.71 -21.09 -11.67
C LEU A 162 -16.63 -19.73 -12.39
N GLU A 163 -15.78 -19.60 -13.40
CA GLU A 163 -15.69 -18.39 -14.24
C GLU A 163 -17.03 -18.07 -14.92
N SER A 164 -17.70 -19.09 -15.45
CA SER A 164 -19.01 -18.95 -16.08
C SER A 164 -20.09 -18.52 -15.08
N LYS A 165 -20.11 -19.14 -13.89
CA LYS A 165 -21.03 -18.76 -12.80
C LYS A 165 -20.76 -17.33 -12.32
N ALA A 166 -19.51 -16.96 -12.08
CA ALA A 166 -19.12 -15.62 -11.63
C ALA A 166 -19.56 -14.55 -12.63
N LYS A 167 -19.41 -14.81 -13.93
CA LYS A 167 -19.90 -13.92 -15.00
C LYS A 167 -21.42 -13.80 -15.01
N ASN A 168 -22.15 -14.89 -14.83
CA ASN A 168 -23.62 -14.89 -14.78
C ASN A 168 -24.15 -14.14 -13.55
N GLU A 169 -23.46 -14.23 -12.42
CA GLU A 169 -23.82 -13.55 -11.17
C GLU A 169 -23.24 -12.13 -11.07
N ASN A 170 -22.49 -11.67 -12.07
CA ASN A 170 -21.79 -10.38 -12.07
C ASN A 170 -20.91 -10.18 -10.81
N LYS A 171 -20.24 -11.24 -10.36
CA LYS A 171 -19.30 -11.24 -9.23
C LYS A 171 -17.88 -11.51 -9.71
N LYS A 172 -16.89 -11.11 -8.91
CA LYS A 172 -15.51 -11.58 -9.12
C LYS A 172 -15.43 -13.06 -8.78
N LEU A 173 -14.54 -13.77 -9.47
CA LEU A 173 -14.35 -15.21 -9.27
C LEU A 173 -13.93 -15.52 -7.83
N GLU A 174 -13.03 -14.70 -7.28
CA GLU A 174 -12.53 -14.82 -5.91
C GLU A 174 -13.66 -14.65 -4.89
N ASP A 175 -14.56 -13.69 -5.11
CA ASP A 175 -15.71 -13.44 -4.23
C ASP A 175 -16.69 -14.62 -4.25
N LEU A 176 -16.92 -15.23 -5.42
CA LEU A 176 -17.77 -16.43 -5.57
C LEU A 176 -17.16 -17.65 -4.88
N ILE A 177 -15.86 -17.88 -5.06
CA ILE A 177 -15.15 -18.99 -4.39
C ILE A 177 -15.16 -18.78 -2.89
N LYS A 178 -14.86 -17.56 -2.45
CA LYS A 178 -14.87 -17.21 -1.04
C LYS A 178 -16.23 -17.46 -0.41
N SER A 179 -17.32 -17.01 -1.03
CA SER A 179 -18.66 -17.25 -0.48
C SER A 179 -18.99 -18.74 -0.37
N ARG A 180 -18.63 -19.56 -1.36
CA ARG A 180 -18.84 -21.02 -1.30
C ARG A 180 -18.06 -21.69 -0.17
N ILE A 181 -16.80 -21.30 0.01
CA ILE A 181 -15.95 -21.81 1.09
C ILE A 181 -16.49 -21.37 2.44
N GLU A 182 -16.94 -20.11 2.57
CA GLU A 182 -17.54 -19.59 3.80
C GLU A 182 -18.88 -20.26 4.14
N ASP A 183 -19.73 -20.53 3.15
CA ASP A 183 -21.02 -21.21 3.34
C ASP A 183 -20.84 -22.64 3.87
N GLU A 184 -19.85 -23.37 3.34
CA GLU A 184 -19.60 -24.76 3.70
C GLU A 184 -18.78 -24.89 4.99
N LEU A 185 -17.70 -24.11 5.14
CA LEU A 185 -16.84 -24.18 6.32
C LEU A 185 -17.43 -23.47 7.53
N LYS A 186 -18.29 -22.47 7.32
CA LYS A 186 -18.79 -21.56 8.37
C LYS A 186 -17.65 -21.13 9.29
N PRO A 187 -16.56 -20.59 8.71
CA PRO A 187 -15.31 -20.39 9.41
C PRO A 187 -15.53 -19.39 10.55
N LYS A 188 -14.85 -19.61 11.67
CA LYS A 188 -14.91 -18.68 12.81
C LYS A 188 -14.25 -17.34 12.45
N TYR A 189 -13.34 -17.34 11.49
CA TYR A 189 -12.60 -16.17 11.05
C TYR A 189 -12.69 -15.97 9.54
N ALA A 190 -12.38 -14.74 9.09
CA ALA A 190 -12.43 -14.39 7.68
C ALA A 190 -11.40 -15.19 6.86
N VAL A 191 -11.86 -15.78 5.77
CA VAL A 191 -11.05 -16.54 4.82
C VAL A 191 -10.51 -15.60 3.74
N SER A 192 -9.26 -15.83 3.33
CA SER A 192 -8.68 -15.18 2.15
C SER A 192 -8.47 -16.21 1.05
N CYS A 193 -8.94 -15.87 -0.14
CA CYS A 193 -8.79 -16.66 -1.36
C CYS A 193 -8.13 -15.78 -2.41
N ASP A 194 -7.07 -16.28 -3.04
CA ASP A 194 -6.45 -15.68 -4.21
C ASP A 194 -6.31 -16.75 -5.29
N ILE A 195 -6.46 -16.37 -6.56
CA ILE A 195 -6.35 -17.30 -7.68
C ILE A 195 -5.23 -16.81 -8.59
N LYS A 196 -4.24 -17.68 -8.78
CA LYS A 196 -3.16 -17.45 -9.74
C LYS A 196 -3.19 -18.56 -10.75
N THR A 197 -3.46 -18.19 -12.00
CA THR A 197 -3.67 -19.11 -13.13
C THR A 197 -4.72 -20.18 -12.81
N SER A 198 -4.30 -21.36 -12.39
CA SER A 198 -5.17 -22.50 -12.04
C SER A 198 -5.01 -22.94 -10.58
N THR A 199 -4.30 -22.16 -9.76
CA THR A 199 -4.03 -22.49 -8.37
C THR A 199 -4.81 -21.54 -7.47
N LEU A 200 -5.69 -22.12 -6.65
CA LEU A 200 -6.32 -21.44 -5.54
C LEU A 200 -5.35 -21.42 -4.36
N ILE A 201 -5.06 -20.23 -3.84
CA ILE A 201 -4.33 -20.03 -2.60
C ILE A 201 -5.35 -19.72 -1.53
N LEU A 202 -5.59 -20.69 -0.65
CA LEU A 202 -6.51 -20.57 0.46
C LEU A 202 -5.72 -20.30 1.74
N SER A 203 -5.99 -19.17 2.39
CA SER A 203 -5.36 -18.81 3.67
C SER A 203 -6.40 -18.86 4.78
N LEU A 204 -6.16 -19.74 5.76
CA LEU A 204 -7.04 -20.00 6.89
C LEU A 204 -6.28 -19.79 8.21
N ARG A 205 -7.01 -19.48 9.28
CA ARG A 205 -6.43 -19.63 10.63
C ARG A 205 -6.33 -21.10 10.99
N LYS A 206 -5.50 -21.40 11.99
CA LYS A 206 -5.28 -22.76 12.49
C LYS A 206 -6.58 -23.50 12.79
N GLU A 207 -7.52 -22.86 13.49
CA GLU A 207 -8.78 -23.49 13.89
C GLU A 207 -9.66 -23.83 12.67
N ASP A 208 -9.71 -22.96 11.67
CA ASP A 208 -10.49 -23.18 10.45
C ASP A 208 -9.82 -24.24 9.55
N PHE A 209 -8.48 -24.28 9.53
CA PHE A 209 -7.73 -25.33 8.85
C PHE A 209 -7.93 -26.71 9.49
N GLU A 210 -7.90 -26.79 10.81
CA GLU A 210 -8.16 -28.04 11.55
C GLU A 210 -9.59 -28.54 11.33
N GLU A 211 -10.58 -27.65 11.28
CA GLU A 211 -11.97 -28.00 10.93
C GLU A 211 -12.07 -28.52 9.50
N LEU A 212 -11.47 -27.81 8.54
CA LEU A 212 -11.43 -28.23 7.14
C LEU A 212 -10.75 -29.60 6.98
N SER A 213 -9.65 -29.83 7.70
CA SER A 213 -8.93 -31.11 7.68
C SER A 213 -9.80 -32.24 8.24
N ARG A 214 -10.49 -32.00 9.36
CA ARG A 214 -11.46 -32.96 9.93
C ARG A 214 -12.59 -33.30 8.97
N LYS A 215 -13.15 -32.31 8.24
CA LYS A 215 -14.19 -32.54 7.24
C LYS A 215 -13.70 -33.34 6.03
N SER A 216 -12.47 -33.09 5.59
CA SER A 216 -11.81 -33.84 4.53
C SER A 216 -11.63 -35.32 4.92
N GLU A 217 -11.10 -35.56 6.12
CA GLU A 217 -10.91 -36.90 6.69
C GLU A 217 -12.24 -37.64 6.86
N ALA A 218 -13.27 -36.97 7.40
CA ALA A 218 -14.61 -37.52 7.54
C ALA A 218 -15.26 -37.90 6.19
N SER A 219 -14.85 -37.24 5.11
CA SER A 219 -15.28 -37.53 3.75
C SER A 219 -14.41 -38.59 3.06
N ASN A 220 -13.37 -39.09 3.73
CA ASN A 220 -12.36 -40.00 3.18
C ASN A 220 -11.72 -39.48 1.87
N LEU A 221 -11.48 -38.17 1.81
CA LEU A 221 -10.86 -37.48 0.67
C LEU A 221 -9.57 -36.80 1.11
N HIS A 222 -8.61 -36.69 0.20
CA HIS A 222 -7.49 -35.78 0.40
C HIS A 222 -8.00 -34.33 0.36
N LEU A 223 -7.33 -33.43 1.09
CA LEU A 223 -7.76 -32.05 1.27
C LEU A 223 -8.00 -31.31 -0.06
N GLU A 224 -7.12 -31.54 -1.04
CA GLU A 224 -7.25 -30.98 -2.39
C GLU A 224 -8.50 -31.50 -3.13
N GLU A 225 -8.83 -32.79 -2.97
CA GLU A 225 -10.00 -33.40 -3.59
C GLU A 225 -11.29 -32.94 -2.91
N PHE A 226 -11.27 -32.81 -1.58
CA PHE A 226 -12.39 -32.29 -0.81
C PHE A 226 -12.76 -30.87 -1.24
N ILE A 227 -11.76 -29.99 -1.40
CA ILE A 227 -12.02 -28.61 -1.82
C ILE A 227 -12.46 -28.55 -3.29
N ASN A 228 -11.87 -29.37 -4.17
CA ASN A 228 -12.35 -29.47 -5.55
C ASN A 228 -13.81 -29.97 -5.62
N LYS A 229 -14.22 -30.90 -4.75
CA LYS A 229 -15.62 -31.34 -4.63
C LYS A 229 -16.53 -30.20 -4.17
N LEU A 230 -16.14 -29.49 -3.10
CA LEU A 230 -16.87 -28.34 -2.54
C LEU A 230 -17.10 -27.25 -3.59
N LEU A 231 -16.10 -26.97 -4.42
CA LEU A 231 -16.19 -25.93 -5.44
C LEU A 231 -16.96 -26.36 -6.69
N LYS A 232 -17.23 -27.66 -6.86
CA LYS A 232 -17.97 -28.19 -8.02
C LYS A 232 -19.48 -28.07 -7.87
N GLU A 233 -19.99 -28.25 -6.65
CA GLU A 233 -21.41 -28.10 -6.26
C GLU A 233 -21.81 -26.61 -6.29
#